data_AF-A0A8S2RN08-F1
#
_entry.id   AF-A0A8S2RN08-F1
#
_cell.length_a   1.000
_cell.length_b   1.000
_cell.length_c   1.000
_cell.angle_alpha   90.00
_cell.angle_beta   90.00
_cell.angle_gamma   90.00
#
_symmetry.space_group_name_H-M   'P 1'
#
loop_
_entity.id
_entity.type
_entity.pdbx_description
1 polymer ?
#
loop_
_entity_poly.entity_id
_entity_poly.type
_entity_poly.pdbx_seq_one_letter_code
_entity_poly.pdbx_strand_id
1 'polypeptide(L)'
;MMFLLYETGLRIVIHTANLILQDWKQKTQGIWISPICPKMNDDRESKNNFKKDLLEYIERYRARPLQFWQKTISEHDFSSINVHLISSTPGRHTGPDLNKFGHLKLRQTLKNYLNLDKDEQYNSSPIVGQFSSIGSLGPNANSWLTKEFLTSLKQLSSSSLESPELKLIYPTVENVRTSLEGYMAGGSLPYATFSLHDSPSFPIPYDLPPVKYQTSDKPWIVDVAYKDKPDSHGNMWDPSD
;
A
#
# COMPACT_ATOMS: atom_id res chain seq x y z
N MET A 1 -3.58 -3.86 11.46
CA MET A 1 -4.09 -5.24 11.33
C MET A 1 -4.60 -5.69 12.68
N MET A 2 -5.78 -6.32 12.72
CA MET A 2 -6.42 -6.80 13.94
C MET A 2 -6.70 -8.29 13.81
N PHE A 3 -6.46 -9.02 14.91
CA PHE A 3 -6.92 -10.40 15.08
C PHE A 3 -8.05 -10.39 16.12
N LEU A 4 -9.24 -10.81 15.69
CA LEU A 4 -10.45 -10.73 16.49
C LEU A 4 -10.97 -12.15 16.71
N LEU A 5 -10.73 -12.69 17.90
CA LEU A 5 -11.16 -14.03 18.29
C LEU A 5 -12.51 -13.94 19.01
N TYR A 6 -13.48 -14.71 18.53
CA TYR A 6 -14.83 -14.82 19.07
C TYR A 6 -15.14 -16.28 19.43
N GLU A 7 -16.24 -16.50 20.15
CA GLU A 7 -16.76 -17.86 20.36
C GLU A 7 -17.10 -18.57 19.04
N THR A 8 -17.55 -17.82 18.04
CA THR A 8 -17.93 -18.35 16.72
C THR A 8 -16.77 -18.52 15.75
N GLY A 9 -15.55 -18.07 16.08
CA GLY A 9 -14.37 -18.18 15.22
C GLY A 9 -13.47 -16.96 15.22
N LEU A 10 -12.56 -16.88 14.25
CA LEU A 10 -11.54 -15.86 14.10
C LEU A 10 -11.85 -14.92 12.93
N ARG A 11 -11.58 -13.63 13.09
CA ARG A 11 -11.62 -12.65 11.99
C ARG A 11 -10.29 -11.90 11.90
N ILE A 12 -9.86 -11.66 10.67
CA ILE A 12 -8.69 -10.84 10.34
C ILE A 12 -9.18 -9.54 9.70
N VAL A 13 -8.69 -8.41 10.21
CA VAL A 13 -8.95 -7.09 9.63
C VAL A 13 -7.62 -6.45 9.23
N ILE A 14 -7.45 -6.12 7.96
CA ILE A 14 -6.29 -5.38 7.45
C ILE A 14 -6.78 -4.01 7.00
N HIS A 15 -6.22 -2.95 7.56
CA HIS A 15 -6.65 -1.57 7.33
C HIS A 15 -5.46 -0.63 7.34
N THR A 16 -5.66 0.59 6.85
CA THR A 16 -4.61 1.62 6.71
C THR A 16 -4.57 2.63 7.86
N ALA A 17 -5.65 2.77 8.63
CA ALA A 17 -5.76 3.74 9.72
C ALA A 17 -4.92 3.37 10.96
N ASN A 18 -4.18 4.32 11.52
CA ASN A 18 -3.62 4.20 12.88
C ASN A 18 -4.73 4.19 13.93
N LEU A 19 -4.47 3.69 15.14
CA LEU A 19 -5.44 3.66 16.25
C LEU A 19 -5.48 4.99 17.02
N ILE A 20 -5.66 6.09 16.30
CA ILE A 20 -5.82 7.45 16.86
C ILE A 20 -7.04 8.11 16.23
N LEU A 21 -7.76 8.95 16.98
CA LEU A 21 -9.02 9.56 16.54
C LEU A 21 -8.92 10.21 15.14
N GLN A 22 -7.81 10.92 14.87
CA GLN A 22 -7.63 11.67 13.63
C GLN A 22 -7.73 10.80 12.37
N ASP A 23 -7.19 9.57 12.42
CA ASP A 23 -7.17 8.67 11.27
C ASP A 23 -8.53 8.05 10.95
N TRP A 24 -9.49 8.11 11.87
CA TRP A 24 -10.86 7.59 11.72
C TRP A 24 -11.90 8.69 11.51
N LYS A 25 -11.47 9.96 11.39
CA LYS A 25 -12.38 11.12 11.34
C LYS A 25 -12.66 11.57 9.91
N GLN A 26 -11.72 12.28 9.29
CA GLN A 26 -11.93 13.01 8.02
C GLN A 26 -10.97 12.55 6.91
N LYS A 27 -10.38 11.36 7.06
CA LYS A 27 -9.46 10.76 6.08
C LYS A 27 -10.14 9.66 5.28
N THR A 28 -9.76 9.53 4.01
CA THR A 28 -10.06 8.33 3.21
C THR A 28 -9.16 7.20 3.67
N GLN A 29 -9.74 6.10 4.16
CA GLN A 29 -9.03 4.92 4.64
C GLN A 29 -9.55 3.66 3.98
N GLY A 30 -8.68 2.66 3.84
CA GLY A 30 -9.04 1.33 3.33
C GLY A 30 -9.20 0.32 4.45
N ILE A 31 -10.21 -0.55 4.34
CA ILE A 31 -10.43 -1.67 5.24
C ILE A 31 -10.80 -2.90 4.43
N TRP A 32 -10.07 -3.99 4.63
CA TRP A 32 -10.48 -5.33 4.27
C TRP A 32 -10.85 -6.11 5.52
N ILE A 33 -12.02 -6.76 5.48
CA ILE A 33 -12.58 -7.55 6.57
C ILE A 33 -12.73 -8.98 6.06
N SER A 34 -12.01 -9.94 6.66
CA SER A 34 -12.17 -11.35 6.31
C SER A 34 -13.58 -11.85 6.66
N PRO A 35 -14.09 -12.94 6.05
CA PRO A 35 -15.18 -13.71 6.66
C PRO A 35 -14.79 -14.22 8.06
N ILE A 36 -15.76 -14.73 8.83
CA ILE A 36 -15.43 -15.50 10.04
C ILE A 36 -14.79 -16.81 9.60
N CYS A 37 -13.56 -17.06 10.06
CA CYS A 37 -12.86 -18.32 9.94
C CYS A 37 -13.27 -19.19 11.14
N PRO A 38 -14.07 -20.25 10.99
CA PRO A 38 -14.50 -21.09 12.11
C PRO A 38 -13.33 -21.92 12.66
N LYS A 39 -13.40 -22.31 13.94
CA LYS A 39 -12.43 -23.22 14.54
C LYS A 39 -12.65 -24.64 13.99
N MET A 40 -11.60 -25.31 13.53
CA MET A 40 -11.66 -26.66 12.96
C MET A 40 -10.45 -27.49 13.39
N ASN A 41 -10.62 -28.81 13.45
CA ASN A 41 -9.53 -29.73 13.80
C ASN A 41 -8.59 -30.00 12.60
N ASP A 42 -9.05 -29.72 11.38
CA ASP A 42 -8.29 -29.96 10.15
C ASP A 42 -7.65 -28.67 9.65
N ASP A 43 -6.43 -28.77 9.11
CA ASP A 43 -5.77 -27.64 8.46
C ASP A 43 -6.42 -27.34 7.10
N ARG A 44 -7.32 -26.35 7.10
CA ARG A 44 -8.02 -25.86 5.91
C ARG A 44 -7.45 -24.52 5.45
N GLU A 45 -6.92 -24.54 4.23
CA GLU A 45 -6.30 -23.40 3.57
C GLU A 45 -7.19 -22.86 2.44
N SER A 46 -7.05 -21.56 2.17
CA SER A 46 -7.62 -20.87 1.01
C SER A 46 -6.96 -21.28 -0.30
N LYS A 47 -7.67 -21.15 -1.42
CA LYS A 47 -7.08 -21.33 -2.78
C LYS A 47 -5.89 -20.40 -3.05
N ASN A 48 -5.78 -19.34 -2.27
CA ASN A 48 -4.82 -18.25 -2.45
C ASN A 48 -3.65 -18.29 -1.47
N ASN A 49 -3.55 -19.34 -0.65
CA ASN A 49 -2.51 -19.54 0.38
C ASN A 49 -2.45 -18.44 1.46
N PHE A 50 -3.56 -17.76 1.72
CA PHE A 50 -3.61 -16.66 2.67
C PHE A 50 -3.19 -17.08 4.09
N LYS A 51 -3.62 -18.25 4.59
CA LYS A 51 -3.31 -18.68 5.97
C LYS A 51 -1.81 -18.94 6.12
N LYS A 52 -1.22 -19.65 5.17
CA LYS A 52 0.22 -19.90 5.07
C LYS A 52 1.01 -18.59 4.99
N ASP A 53 0.64 -17.69 4.10
CA ASP A 53 1.31 -16.39 3.94
C ASP A 53 1.20 -15.54 5.22
N LEU A 54 0.04 -15.59 5.91
CA LEU A 54 -0.16 -14.89 7.19
C LEU A 54 0.68 -15.47 8.31
N LEU A 55 0.73 -16.80 8.45
CA LEU A 55 1.56 -17.49 9.44
C LEU A 55 3.04 -17.18 9.21
N GLU A 56 3.50 -17.23 7.96
CA GLU A 56 4.88 -16.89 7.58
C GLU A 56 5.20 -15.43 7.93
N TYR A 57 4.29 -14.49 7.65
CA TYR A 57 4.45 -13.08 8.05
C TYR A 57 4.60 -12.92 9.58
N ILE A 58 3.73 -13.56 10.36
CA ILE A 58 3.75 -13.45 11.83
C ILE A 58 5.02 -14.10 12.41
N GLU A 59 5.47 -15.23 11.84
CA GLU A 59 6.70 -15.92 12.26
C GLU A 59 7.94 -15.04 12.16
N ARG A 60 8.00 -14.13 11.17
CA ARG A 60 9.15 -13.24 10.99
C ARG A 60 9.40 -12.29 12.16
N TYR A 61 8.39 -11.98 12.96
CA TYR A 61 8.53 -11.15 14.16
C TYR A 61 9.31 -11.85 15.28
N ARG A 62 9.30 -13.19 15.32
CA ARG A 62 9.95 -13.99 16.38
C ARG A 62 9.58 -13.57 17.80
N ALA A 63 8.35 -13.05 17.97
CA ALA A 63 7.88 -12.51 19.23
C ALA A 63 7.01 -13.54 19.98
N ARG A 64 7.36 -13.84 21.24
CA ARG A 64 6.61 -14.80 22.07
C ARG A 64 5.10 -14.50 22.17
N PRO A 65 4.65 -13.25 22.33
CA PRO A 65 3.21 -12.95 22.37
C PRO A 65 2.44 -13.37 21.10
N LEU A 66 3.12 -13.49 19.96
CA LEU A 66 2.50 -13.88 18.70
C LEU A 66 2.34 -15.40 18.55
N GLN A 67 2.96 -16.22 19.40
CA GLN A 67 2.80 -17.68 19.36
C GLN A 67 1.37 -18.12 19.64
N PHE A 68 0.68 -17.42 20.56
CA PHE A 68 -0.75 -17.63 20.80
C PHE A 68 -1.56 -17.40 19.51
N TRP A 69 -1.25 -16.33 18.78
CA TRP A 69 -1.94 -16.01 17.53
C TRP A 69 -1.60 -16.95 16.39
N GLN A 70 -0.34 -17.40 16.28
CA GLN A 70 0.05 -18.43 15.32
C GLN A 70 -0.73 -19.72 15.54
N LYS A 71 -0.77 -20.20 16.79
CA LYS A 71 -1.55 -21.39 17.16
C LYS A 71 -3.04 -21.19 16.87
N THR A 72 -3.59 -20.05 17.29
CA THR A 72 -4.99 -19.70 17.03
C THR A 72 -5.26 -19.75 15.53
N ILE A 73 -4.48 -19.07 14.70
CA ILE A 73 -4.64 -19.08 13.24
C ILE A 73 -4.56 -20.50 12.67
N SER A 74 -3.60 -21.32 13.13
CA SER A 74 -3.47 -22.71 12.66
C SER A 74 -4.70 -23.58 12.93
N GLU A 75 -5.44 -23.31 14.00
CA GLU A 75 -6.65 -24.06 14.42
C GLU A 75 -7.95 -23.55 13.76
N HIS A 76 -7.88 -22.58 12.85
CA HIS A 76 -9.07 -22.05 12.16
C HIS A 76 -9.03 -22.32 10.66
N ASP A 77 -10.22 -22.43 10.07
CA ASP A 77 -10.44 -22.67 8.64
C ASP A 77 -10.46 -21.36 7.85
N PHE A 78 -9.49 -21.21 6.94
CA PHE A 78 -9.32 -20.03 6.10
C PHE A 78 -9.78 -20.25 4.65
N SER A 79 -10.39 -21.39 4.33
CA SER A 79 -10.77 -21.79 2.96
C SER A 79 -11.68 -20.79 2.24
N SER A 80 -12.47 -20.03 2.99
CA SER A 80 -13.39 -19.01 2.46
C SER A 80 -12.71 -17.68 2.09
N ILE A 81 -11.42 -17.51 2.40
CA ILE A 81 -10.68 -16.30 2.00
C ILE A 81 -10.35 -16.34 0.51
N ASN A 82 -10.59 -15.23 -0.18
CA ASN A 82 -10.48 -15.10 -1.63
C ASN A 82 -9.49 -14.01 -2.07
N VAL A 83 -8.62 -13.53 -1.17
CA VAL A 83 -7.56 -12.55 -1.46
C VAL A 83 -6.18 -13.17 -1.28
N HIS A 84 -5.16 -12.60 -1.91
CA HIS A 84 -3.75 -12.93 -1.65
C HIS A 84 -3.17 -11.94 -0.63
N LEU A 85 -2.34 -12.44 0.29
CA LEU A 85 -1.60 -11.57 1.21
C LEU A 85 -0.26 -11.17 0.58
N ILE A 86 -0.05 -9.86 0.42
CA ILE A 86 1.25 -9.30 0.06
C ILE A 86 1.76 -8.55 1.29
N SER A 87 2.86 -9.03 1.88
CA SER A 87 3.43 -8.48 3.11
C SER A 87 4.90 -8.12 2.93
N SER A 88 5.42 -7.27 3.81
CA SER A 88 6.83 -6.89 3.86
C SER A 88 7.38 -7.16 5.25
N THR A 89 8.60 -7.72 5.34
CA THR A 89 9.29 -7.94 6.62
C THR A 89 10.75 -7.47 6.51
N PRO A 90 11.33 -6.90 7.59
CA PRO A 90 12.73 -6.48 7.57
C PRO A 90 13.69 -7.65 7.28
N GLY A 91 14.70 -7.39 6.47
CA GLY A 91 15.76 -8.35 6.17
C GLY A 91 16.31 -8.25 4.75
N ARG A 92 17.39 -8.97 4.49
CA ARG A 92 17.89 -9.27 3.15
C ARG A 92 17.41 -10.67 2.79
N HIS A 93 16.45 -10.75 1.87
CA HIS A 93 15.85 -12.01 1.45
C HIS A 93 16.56 -12.52 0.19
N THR A 94 17.03 -13.76 0.21
CA THR A 94 17.78 -14.38 -0.88
C THR A 94 17.31 -15.81 -1.12
N GLY A 95 17.69 -16.39 -2.27
CA GLY A 95 17.35 -17.77 -2.59
C GLY A 95 15.84 -18.03 -2.52
N PRO A 96 15.38 -19.08 -1.80
CA PRO A 96 13.96 -19.41 -1.67
C PRO A 96 13.09 -18.30 -1.07
N ASP A 97 13.68 -17.41 -0.27
CA ASP A 97 12.94 -16.34 0.43
C ASP A 97 12.75 -15.09 -0.42
N LEU A 98 13.45 -14.98 -1.56
CA LEU A 98 13.48 -13.79 -2.40
C LEU A 98 12.08 -13.29 -2.81
N ASN A 99 11.17 -14.22 -3.13
CA ASN A 99 9.83 -13.91 -3.64
C ASN A 99 8.73 -13.97 -2.55
N LYS A 100 9.10 -14.05 -1.27
CA LYS A 100 8.11 -14.17 -0.18
C LYS A 100 7.51 -12.86 0.26
N PHE A 101 8.22 -11.75 0.07
CA PHE A 101 7.84 -10.45 0.59
C PHE A 101 7.94 -9.33 -0.46
N GLY A 102 7.28 -8.20 -0.17
CA GLY A 102 7.37 -6.96 -0.93
C GLY A 102 6.90 -7.07 -2.38
N HIS A 103 7.48 -6.25 -3.24
CA HIS A 103 7.11 -6.18 -4.65
C HIS A 103 7.45 -7.46 -5.44
N LEU A 104 8.39 -8.29 -4.96
CA LEU A 104 8.71 -9.57 -5.58
C LEU A 104 7.64 -10.64 -5.31
N LYS A 105 7.04 -10.65 -4.11
CA LYS A 105 5.84 -11.45 -3.84
C LYS A 105 4.69 -11.03 -4.75
N LEU A 106 4.47 -9.71 -4.90
CA LEU A 106 3.46 -9.20 -5.83
C LEU A 106 3.72 -9.66 -7.27
N ARG A 107 4.95 -9.51 -7.76
CA ARG A 107 5.39 -10.03 -9.08
C ARG A 107 5.03 -11.50 -9.25
N GLN A 108 5.32 -12.34 -8.27
CA GLN A 108 5.03 -13.77 -8.35
C GLN A 108 3.53 -14.05 -8.34
N THR A 109 2.76 -13.34 -7.50
CA THR A 109 1.31 -13.47 -7.45
C THR A 109 0.68 -13.08 -8.79
N LEU A 110 1.10 -11.95 -9.38
CA LEU A 110 0.60 -11.53 -10.70
C LEU A 110 0.91 -12.57 -11.78
N LYS A 111 2.14 -13.10 -11.83
CA LYS A 111 2.50 -14.20 -12.74
C LYS A 111 1.65 -15.45 -12.55
N ASN A 112 1.32 -15.80 -11.32
CA ASN A 112 0.60 -17.05 -11.09
C ASN A 112 -0.90 -16.96 -11.39
N TYR A 113 -1.49 -15.76 -11.28
CA TYR A 113 -2.95 -15.63 -11.23
C TYR A 113 -3.55 -14.60 -12.19
N LEU A 114 -2.77 -13.66 -12.75
CA LEU A 114 -3.29 -12.60 -13.63
C LEU A 114 -3.25 -13.02 -15.11
N ASN A 115 -4.27 -13.77 -15.53
CA ASN A 115 -4.42 -14.30 -16.89
C ASN A 115 -5.10 -13.29 -17.84
N LEU A 116 -4.48 -12.13 -18.06
CA LEU A 116 -4.98 -11.11 -19.00
C LEU A 116 -4.22 -11.09 -20.34
N ASP A 117 -3.25 -12.00 -20.53
CA ASP A 117 -2.35 -12.02 -21.69
C ASP A 117 -3.06 -12.10 -23.06
N LYS A 118 -4.29 -12.65 -23.09
CA LYS A 118 -5.07 -12.86 -24.31
C LYS A 118 -6.08 -11.76 -24.60
N ASP A 119 -6.20 -10.80 -23.70
CA ASP A 119 -7.22 -9.77 -23.77
C ASP A 119 -6.59 -8.44 -24.16
N GLU A 120 -6.60 -8.17 -25.47
CA GLU A 120 -5.94 -7.01 -26.08
C GLU A 120 -6.39 -5.68 -25.49
N GLN A 121 -7.59 -5.62 -24.91
CA GLN A 121 -8.10 -4.41 -24.26
C GLN A 121 -7.21 -3.94 -23.10
N TYR A 122 -6.46 -4.87 -22.48
CA TYR A 122 -5.62 -4.56 -21.34
C TYR A 122 -4.16 -4.28 -21.71
N ASN A 123 -3.74 -4.46 -22.96
CA ASN A 123 -2.34 -4.29 -23.38
C ASN A 123 -1.81 -2.86 -23.14
N SER A 124 -2.68 -1.86 -23.20
CA SER A 124 -2.36 -0.45 -22.97
C SER A 124 -2.76 0.04 -21.57
N SER A 125 -3.09 -0.87 -20.65
CA SER A 125 -3.56 -0.50 -19.31
C SER A 125 -2.48 0.26 -18.54
N PRO A 126 -2.81 1.42 -17.95
CA PRO A 126 -1.88 2.11 -17.07
C PRO A 126 -1.72 1.35 -15.76
N ILE A 127 -0.54 1.47 -15.15
CA ILE A 127 -0.31 1.05 -13.76
C ILE A 127 -0.54 2.26 -12.87
N VAL A 128 -1.45 2.14 -11.90
CA VAL A 128 -1.78 3.21 -10.95
C VAL A 128 -1.24 2.84 -9.57
N GLY A 129 -0.44 3.71 -8.97
CA GLY A 129 -0.04 3.64 -7.56
C GLY A 129 -0.61 4.82 -6.80
N GLN A 130 -1.17 4.59 -5.61
CA GLN A 130 -1.64 5.66 -4.71
C GLN A 130 -1.00 5.47 -3.34
N PHE A 131 -0.51 6.55 -2.75
CA PHE A 131 0.16 6.52 -1.46
C PHE A 131 0.01 7.85 -0.70
N SER A 132 0.33 7.82 0.59
CA SER A 132 0.34 8.99 1.48
C SER A 132 1.74 9.47 1.84
N SER A 133 2.79 8.80 1.36
CA SER A 133 4.18 9.13 1.67
C SER A 133 5.11 8.73 0.53
N ILE A 134 6.22 9.46 0.38
CA ILE A 134 7.24 9.23 -0.64
C ILE A 134 8.61 9.19 0.05
N GLY A 135 9.38 8.13 -0.18
CA GLY A 135 10.78 8.03 0.23
C GLY A 135 11.75 8.42 -0.90
N SER A 136 13.06 8.36 -0.63
CA SER A 136 14.08 8.52 -1.67
C SER A 136 14.06 7.34 -2.65
N LEU A 137 13.89 7.62 -3.94
CA LEU A 137 13.78 6.61 -5.01
C LEU A 137 15.03 6.53 -5.90
N GLY A 138 16.04 7.35 -5.60
CA GLY A 138 17.28 7.46 -6.35
C GLY A 138 17.25 8.57 -7.40
N PRO A 139 18.42 8.92 -7.97
CA PRO A 139 18.63 10.16 -8.72
C PRO A 139 17.82 10.28 -10.03
N ASN A 140 17.22 9.19 -10.50
CA ASN A 140 16.35 9.19 -11.69
C ASN A 140 15.35 8.02 -11.63
N ALA A 141 14.34 8.05 -12.50
CA ALA A 141 13.22 7.11 -12.44
C ALA A 141 13.68 5.65 -12.63
N ASN A 142 14.75 5.45 -13.40
CA ASN A 142 15.34 4.14 -13.68
C ASN A 142 16.24 3.61 -12.55
N SER A 143 16.40 4.36 -11.45
CA SER A 143 17.22 3.91 -10.31
C SER A 143 16.53 2.77 -9.57
N TRP A 144 15.22 2.86 -9.35
CA TRP A 144 14.43 1.82 -8.67
C TRP A 144 12.98 1.77 -9.16
N LEU A 145 12.33 2.94 -9.29
CA LEU A 145 10.90 3.06 -9.59
C LEU A 145 10.49 2.34 -10.89
N THR A 146 11.14 2.63 -12.02
CA THR A 146 10.78 2.01 -13.31
C THR A 146 11.55 0.71 -13.56
N LYS A 147 12.77 0.59 -13.04
CA LYS A 147 13.65 -0.56 -13.25
C LYS A 147 13.20 -1.80 -12.47
N GLU A 148 12.84 -1.64 -11.20
CA GLU A 148 12.52 -2.76 -10.31
C GLU A 148 11.05 -2.81 -9.93
N PHE A 149 10.51 -1.69 -9.44
CA PHE A 149 9.15 -1.63 -8.93
C PHE A 149 8.13 -1.79 -10.05
N LEU A 150 8.16 -0.94 -11.09
CA LEU A 150 7.27 -1.06 -12.25
C LEU A 150 7.41 -2.40 -12.98
N THR A 151 8.64 -2.92 -13.10
CA THR A 151 8.88 -4.27 -13.64
C THR A 151 8.11 -5.35 -12.90
N SER A 152 7.88 -5.17 -11.59
CA SER A 152 7.09 -6.10 -10.79
C SER A 152 5.59 -5.93 -11.00
N LEU A 153 5.12 -4.68 -11.11
CA LEU A 153 3.71 -4.34 -11.27
C LEU A 153 3.15 -4.71 -12.64
N LYS A 154 3.99 -4.69 -13.68
CA LYS A 154 3.57 -4.94 -15.07
C LYS A 154 3.46 -6.41 -15.47
N GLN A 155 3.53 -7.34 -14.51
CA GLN A 155 3.60 -8.78 -14.80
C GLN A 155 2.22 -9.36 -15.06
N LEU A 156 2.15 -10.27 -16.02
CA LEU A 156 1.00 -11.09 -16.35
C LEU A 156 1.40 -12.57 -16.26
N SER A 157 0.47 -13.49 -16.49
CA SER A 157 0.73 -14.90 -16.31
C SER A 157 1.73 -15.50 -17.29
N SER A 158 1.59 -15.17 -18.57
CA SER A 158 2.50 -15.67 -19.62
C SER A 158 3.42 -14.59 -20.18
N SER A 159 3.16 -13.32 -19.88
CA SER A 159 3.87 -12.17 -20.44
C SER A 159 3.96 -11.00 -19.45
N SER A 160 4.17 -9.78 -19.96
CA SER A 160 4.14 -8.56 -19.18
C SER A 160 3.64 -7.41 -20.06
N LEU A 161 3.01 -6.41 -19.47
CA LEU A 161 2.60 -5.22 -20.21
C LEU A 161 3.82 -4.52 -20.84
N GLU A 162 3.68 -4.18 -22.13
CA GLU A 162 4.70 -3.46 -22.87
C GLU A 162 4.61 -1.96 -22.53
N SER A 163 5.67 -1.42 -21.92
CA SER A 163 5.81 0.01 -21.64
C SER A 163 4.56 0.71 -21.05
N PRO A 164 3.93 0.18 -19.99
CA PRO A 164 2.71 0.77 -19.45
C PRO A 164 2.97 2.17 -18.88
N GLU A 165 2.01 3.09 -19.06
CA GLU A 165 2.02 4.40 -18.41
C GLU A 165 1.93 4.19 -16.89
N LEU A 166 2.89 4.75 -16.13
CA LEU A 166 2.88 4.73 -14.67
C LEU A 166 2.23 6.01 -14.15
N LYS A 167 1.12 5.87 -13.42
CA LYS A 167 0.34 6.96 -12.83
C LYS A 167 0.43 6.91 -11.31
N LEU A 168 0.97 7.96 -10.68
CA LEU A 168 1.23 7.98 -9.24
C LEU A 168 0.38 9.05 -8.55
N ILE A 169 -0.50 8.64 -7.62
CA ILE A 169 -1.47 9.48 -6.92
C ILE A 169 -0.96 9.86 -5.51
N TYR A 170 -1.00 11.15 -5.21
CA TYR A 170 -0.52 11.83 -4.01
C TYR A 170 -1.25 13.20 -3.92
N PRO A 171 -1.36 13.85 -2.75
CA PRO A 171 -2.05 15.15 -2.67
C PRO A 171 -1.20 16.34 -3.14
N THR A 172 -1.84 17.30 -3.83
CA THR A 172 -1.27 18.64 -4.05
C THR A 172 -1.34 19.47 -2.76
N VAL A 173 -0.58 20.56 -2.71
CA VAL A 173 -0.78 21.62 -1.71
C VAL A 173 -2.23 22.11 -1.70
N GLU A 174 -2.85 22.29 -2.86
CA GLU A 174 -4.24 22.75 -2.96
C GLU A 174 -5.23 21.72 -2.42
N ASN A 175 -5.05 20.43 -2.75
CA ASN A 175 -5.90 19.35 -2.22
C ASN A 175 -5.85 19.30 -0.69
N VAL A 176 -4.67 19.47 -0.09
CA VAL A 176 -4.50 19.52 1.37
C VAL A 176 -5.16 20.77 1.94
N ARG A 177 -4.86 21.95 1.38
CA ARG A 177 -5.37 23.25 1.83
C ARG A 177 -6.90 23.30 1.84
N THR A 178 -7.55 22.76 0.80
CA THR A 178 -9.01 22.74 0.66
C THR A 178 -9.66 21.48 1.22
N SER A 179 -8.90 20.60 1.89
CA SER A 179 -9.44 19.40 2.51
C SER A 179 -10.34 19.73 3.71
N LEU A 180 -11.05 18.72 4.21
CA LEU A 180 -11.87 18.83 5.42
C LEU A 180 -11.05 19.18 6.68
N GLU A 181 -9.79 18.75 6.75
CA GLU A 181 -8.90 19.02 7.89
C GLU A 181 -8.01 20.26 7.66
N GLY A 182 -8.05 20.86 6.47
CA GLY A 182 -7.13 21.92 6.07
C GLY A 182 -5.68 21.44 6.06
N TYR A 183 -4.74 22.33 6.38
CA TYR A 183 -3.32 22.01 6.39
C TYR A 183 -2.94 20.90 7.39
N MET A 184 -3.74 20.70 8.44
CA MET A 184 -3.51 19.63 9.42
C MET A 184 -3.61 18.22 8.81
N ALA A 185 -4.32 18.04 7.68
CA ALA A 185 -4.26 16.77 6.94
C ALA A 185 -2.82 16.41 6.52
N GLY A 186 -2.01 17.43 6.23
CA GLY A 186 -0.64 17.31 5.76
C GLY A 186 0.33 16.63 6.72
N GLY A 187 0.04 16.66 8.02
CA GLY A 187 0.82 15.94 9.04
C GLY A 187 0.78 14.41 8.85
N SER A 188 -0.25 13.88 8.18
CA SER A 188 -0.37 12.46 7.81
C SER A 188 0.12 12.15 6.39
N LEU A 189 0.76 13.12 5.73
CA LEU A 189 1.29 13.00 4.37
C LEU A 189 2.82 13.22 4.34
N PRO A 190 3.63 12.37 4.99
CA PRO A 190 5.05 12.62 5.17
C PRO A 190 5.79 12.48 3.82
N TYR A 191 6.06 13.63 3.21
CA TYR A 191 7.04 13.82 2.15
C TYR A 191 7.86 15.05 2.51
N ALA A 192 9.16 14.88 2.68
CA ALA A 192 10.05 15.93 3.20
C ALA A 192 11.07 16.38 2.16
N THR A 193 11.53 17.62 2.29
CA THR A 193 12.49 18.25 1.36
C THR A 193 13.75 17.41 1.14
N PHE A 194 14.27 16.74 2.17
CA PHE A 194 15.44 15.85 2.04
C PHE A 194 15.24 14.74 0.99
N SER A 195 14.02 14.26 0.81
CA SER A 195 13.72 13.22 -0.19
C SER A 195 13.68 13.76 -1.62
N LEU A 196 13.65 15.09 -1.83
CA LEU A 196 13.61 15.71 -3.16
C LEU A 196 14.94 15.61 -3.91
N HIS A 197 16.08 15.60 -3.20
CA HIS A 197 17.41 15.59 -3.83
C HIS A 197 17.65 14.34 -4.70
N ASP A 198 16.99 13.24 -4.35
CA ASP A 198 17.07 11.95 -5.05
C ASP A 198 15.66 11.43 -5.42
N SER A 199 14.73 12.35 -5.70
CA SER A 199 13.45 11.98 -6.30
C SER A 199 13.52 12.21 -7.81
N PRO A 200 13.16 11.24 -8.65
CA PRO A 200 12.94 11.53 -10.05
C PRO A 200 11.90 12.65 -10.19
N SER A 201 11.96 13.42 -11.28
CA SER A 201 10.84 14.29 -11.66
C SER A 201 9.59 13.42 -11.79
N PHE A 202 8.76 13.44 -10.75
CA PHE A 202 7.57 12.61 -10.71
C PHE A 202 6.61 13.12 -11.80
N PRO A 203 6.01 12.25 -12.60
CA PRO A 203 4.72 12.56 -13.19
C PRO A 203 3.69 12.52 -12.04
N ILE A 204 3.45 13.69 -11.46
CA ILE A 204 2.72 13.89 -10.20
C ILE A 204 1.16 13.88 -10.47
N PRO A 205 0.34 13.59 -9.43
CA PRO A 205 -0.96 12.91 -9.30
C PRO A 205 -2.15 13.20 -10.19
N TYR A 206 -3.18 12.41 -9.86
CA TYR A 206 -4.28 11.96 -10.67
C TYR A 206 -5.50 11.82 -9.75
N ASP A 207 -6.58 12.57 -9.96
CA ASP A 207 -7.91 12.28 -9.37
C ASP A 207 -8.48 10.95 -9.93
N LEU A 208 -9.74 10.56 -9.67
CA LEU A 208 -10.38 9.49 -10.44
C LEU A 208 -11.51 10.08 -11.31
N PRO A 209 -11.43 9.99 -12.66
CA PRO A 209 -10.33 9.43 -13.43
C PRO A 209 -9.03 10.24 -13.24
N PRO A 210 -7.85 9.62 -13.42
CA PRO A 210 -6.55 10.27 -13.30
C PRO A 210 -6.43 11.65 -13.97
N VAL A 211 -6.53 12.74 -13.21
CA VAL A 211 -6.29 14.12 -13.66
C VAL A 211 -4.86 14.57 -13.37
N LYS A 212 -4.03 14.71 -14.40
CA LYS A 212 -2.64 15.19 -14.27
C LYS A 212 -2.59 16.55 -13.57
N TYR A 213 -1.59 16.76 -12.72
CA TYR A 213 -1.24 18.06 -12.16
C TYR A 213 -1.16 19.14 -13.26
N GLN A 214 -1.68 20.32 -12.96
CA GLN A 214 -1.43 21.52 -13.75
C GLN A 214 0.02 21.99 -13.53
N THR A 215 0.53 22.81 -14.45
CA THR A 215 1.91 23.34 -14.35
C THR A 215 2.14 24.21 -13.10
N SER A 216 1.07 24.72 -12.49
CA SER A 216 1.10 25.48 -11.24
C SER A 216 1.01 24.61 -9.98
N ASP A 217 0.62 23.35 -10.10
CA ASP A 217 0.43 22.47 -8.95
C ASP A 217 1.76 22.05 -8.35
N LYS A 218 1.77 21.94 -7.02
CA LYS A 218 2.92 21.46 -6.25
C LYS A 218 2.49 20.28 -5.39
N PRO A 219 3.33 19.24 -5.25
CA PRO A 219 3.07 18.20 -4.26
C PRO A 219 3.09 18.81 -2.86
N TRP A 220 2.29 18.26 -1.95
CA TRP A 220 2.45 18.56 -0.53
C TRP A 220 3.84 18.16 -0.03
N ILE A 221 4.50 19.05 0.71
CA ILE A 221 5.79 18.81 1.35
C ILE A 221 5.64 19.27 2.80
N VAL A 222 5.74 18.33 3.74
CA VAL A 222 5.30 18.55 5.13
C VAL A 222 6.19 19.54 5.90
N ASP A 223 7.47 19.65 5.53
CA ASP A 223 8.48 20.48 6.18
C ASP A 223 8.70 21.85 5.50
N VAL A 224 7.80 22.26 4.60
CA VAL A 224 7.79 23.58 3.95
C VAL A 224 6.63 24.41 4.50
N ALA A 225 6.87 25.68 4.82
CA ALA A 225 5.81 26.59 5.23
C ALA A 225 4.92 27.04 4.05
N TYR A 226 3.60 27.08 4.27
CA TYR A 226 2.60 27.58 3.34
C TYR A 226 1.84 28.76 3.96
N LYS A 227 2.26 29.98 3.61
CA LYS A 227 1.73 31.25 4.19
C LYS A 227 0.98 32.12 3.18
N ASP A 228 0.90 31.69 1.91
CA ASP A 228 0.32 32.49 0.82
C ASP A 228 -1.21 32.52 0.87
N LYS A 229 -1.87 31.45 1.32
CA LYS A 229 -3.33 31.30 1.37
C LYS A 229 -3.73 30.54 2.62
N PRO A 230 -4.80 30.96 3.33
CA PRO A 230 -5.34 30.18 4.44
C PRO A 230 -5.98 28.87 3.96
N ASP A 231 -6.02 27.87 4.85
CA ASP A 231 -6.77 26.64 4.65
C ASP A 231 -8.27 26.79 4.89
N SER A 232 -9.00 25.67 4.84
CA SER A 232 -10.44 25.59 5.09
C SER A 232 -10.88 26.03 6.50
N HIS A 233 -9.94 26.23 7.42
CA HIS A 233 -10.17 26.69 8.80
C HIS A 233 -9.59 28.09 9.07
N GLY A 234 -9.05 28.77 8.04
CA GLY A 234 -8.46 30.10 8.18
C GLY A 234 -6.99 30.09 8.65
N ASN A 235 -6.34 28.93 8.73
CA ASN A 235 -4.98 28.78 9.26
C ASN A 235 -3.94 28.75 8.14
N MET A 236 -2.70 29.09 8.50
CA MET A 236 -1.51 28.86 7.67
C MET A 236 -0.80 27.59 8.15
N TRP A 237 0.08 27.03 7.31
CA TRP A 237 0.98 25.96 7.73
C TRP A 237 2.38 26.51 7.95
N ASP A 238 2.89 26.39 9.17
CA ASP A 238 4.30 26.55 9.46
C ASP A 238 4.76 25.35 10.29
N PRO A 239 5.62 24.47 9.76
CA PRO A 239 6.11 23.31 10.50
C PRO A 239 7.10 23.68 11.62
N SER A 240 7.50 24.95 11.74
CA SER A 240 8.42 25.45 12.78
C SER A 240 7.70 26.00 14.02
N ASP A 241 6.39 26.24 13.92
CA ASP A 241 5.54 26.74 15.01
C ASP A 241 4.93 25.58 15.82
#